data_AF-A0A8B8PPZ4-F1
#
_entry.id   AF-A0A8B8PPZ4-F1
#
_cell.length_a   1.000
_cell.length_b   1.000
_cell.length_c   1.000
_cell.angle_alpha   90.00
_cell.angle_beta   90.00
_cell.angle_gamma   90.00
#
_symmetry.space_group_name_H-M   'P 1'
#
loop_
_entity.id
_entity.type
_entity.pdbx_description
1 polymer ?
#
loop_
_entity_poly.entity_id
_entity_poly.type
_entity_poly.pdbx_seq_one_letter_code
_entity_poly.pdbx_strand_id
1 'polypeptide(L)'
;MAMRELGRWKPADDLALILAVQQVNDLFAVYKGVKFSCKFSLQEVEDRWYALLYCAPIQRVAMAAMRQLAPDIVAQIHANTLFSKDEEDLLKTISVTPGRGPPDPETFTELLDKNRNTFMPYRTEKHLKSHWMLMRYYNLIPVVVNGRIIQPRREELPTFSEVEEVVDTDILNTLTENIATNFDGQTVASKLKEDPVHQELMINARRVKREIRKLENEIPKWQALVDSLRSTSQSDFDDSNSNLAVLRGRHMRYLMILKQITFGRCTKSSIVDVDLSLEGPAKKISRRQGMIELQPNGEFIIVNTDLIAKIKQAASEPQIKN
;
A
#
# COMPACT_ATOMS: atom_id res chain seq x y z
N MET A 1 34.82 -18.01 3.00
CA MET A 1 33.37 -18.17 2.72
C MET A 1 32.88 -17.40 1.48
N ALA A 2 33.58 -16.39 0.97
CA ALA A 2 33.06 -15.50 -0.08
C ALA A 2 32.90 -16.08 -1.50
N MET A 3 33.60 -17.16 -1.88
CA MET A 3 33.63 -17.61 -3.28
C MET A 3 32.42 -18.45 -3.73
N ARG A 4 31.68 -19.06 -2.80
CA ARG A 4 30.54 -19.94 -3.12
C ARG A 4 29.26 -19.17 -3.50
N GLU A 5 29.12 -17.93 -3.03
CA GLU A 5 27.94 -17.09 -3.26
C GLU A 5 27.96 -16.34 -4.61
N LEU A 6 29.10 -16.29 -5.31
CA LEU A 6 29.20 -15.59 -6.61
C LEU A 6 28.30 -16.19 -7.70
N GLY A 7 27.98 -17.48 -7.63
CA GLY A 7 27.20 -18.16 -8.67
C GLY A 7 25.69 -17.88 -8.62
N ARG A 8 25.19 -17.27 -7.53
CA ARG A 8 23.75 -17.06 -7.32
C ARG A 8 23.25 -15.71 -7.83
N TRP A 9 24.13 -14.71 -7.89
CA TRP A 9 23.84 -13.39 -8.43
C TRP A 9 23.92 -13.40 -9.96
N LYS A 10 22.82 -13.05 -10.62
CA LYS A 10 22.81 -12.89 -12.08
C LYS A 10 23.23 -11.47 -12.46
N PRO A 11 23.74 -11.25 -13.69
CA PRO A 11 24.06 -9.89 -14.14
C PRO A 11 22.86 -8.95 -14.11
N ALA A 12 21.65 -9.49 -14.32
CA ALA A 12 20.40 -8.72 -14.18
C ALA A 12 20.14 -8.27 -12.74
N ASP A 13 20.50 -9.08 -11.75
CA ASP A 13 20.36 -8.74 -10.32
C ASP A 13 21.36 -7.65 -9.93
N ASP A 14 22.60 -7.74 -10.41
CA ASP A 14 23.63 -6.72 -10.18
C ASP A 14 23.22 -5.36 -10.77
N LEU A 15 22.68 -5.36 -11.99
CA LEU A 15 22.21 -4.13 -12.63
C LEU A 15 21.00 -3.54 -11.90
N ALA A 16 20.04 -4.38 -11.50
CA ALA A 16 18.87 -3.95 -10.74
C ALA A 16 19.26 -3.36 -9.36
N LEU A 17 20.22 -3.99 -8.68
CA LEU A 17 20.76 -3.51 -7.40
C LEU A 17 21.41 -2.14 -7.58
N ILE A 18 22.31 -1.98 -8.55
CA ILE A 18 23.01 -0.72 -8.79
C ILE A 18 22.04 0.41 -9.10
N LEU A 19 21.11 0.19 -10.04
CA LEU A 19 20.13 1.21 -10.43
C LEU A 19 19.22 1.59 -9.27
N ALA A 20 18.73 0.62 -8.50
CA ALA A 20 17.85 0.89 -7.39
C ALA A 20 18.57 1.64 -6.25
N VAL A 21 19.80 1.27 -5.90
CA VAL A 21 20.59 1.99 -4.89
C VAL A 21 20.90 3.41 -5.34
N GLN A 22 21.27 3.62 -6.59
CA GLN A 22 21.48 4.97 -7.14
C GLN A 22 20.20 5.82 -7.10
N GLN A 23 19.04 5.19 -7.26
CA GLN A 23 17.75 5.88 -7.32
C GLN A 23 17.20 6.28 -5.94
N VAL A 24 17.28 5.40 -4.94
CA VAL A 24 16.68 5.63 -3.61
C VAL A 24 17.68 5.86 -2.49
N ASN A 25 18.94 5.49 -2.68
CA ASN A 25 20.02 5.57 -1.68
C ASN A 25 19.68 4.94 -0.33
N ASP A 26 18.92 3.83 -0.35
CA ASP A 26 18.48 3.09 0.82
C ASP A 26 18.44 1.59 0.50
N LEU A 27 19.36 0.83 1.08
CA LEU A 27 19.49 -0.62 0.86
C LEU A 27 18.30 -1.41 1.42
N PHE A 28 17.66 -0.92 2.48
CA PHE A 28 16.47 -1.58 3.03
C PHE A 28 15.27 -1.42 2.09
N ALA A 29 15.08 -0.22 1.53
CA ALA A 29 14.08 0.03 0.50
C ALA A 29 14.33 -0.83 -0.75
N VAL A 30 15.59 -0.97 -1.17
CA VAL A 30 15.99 -1.84 -2.28
C VAL A 30 15.65 -3.30 -1.99
N TYR A 31 16.02 -3.81 -0.82
CA TYR A 31 15.70 -5.18 -0.40
C TYR A 31 14.19 -5.47 -0.41
N LYS A 32 13.37 -4.53 0.05
CA LYS A 32 11.90 -4.68 0.07
C LYS A 32 11.26 -4.49 -1.29
N GLY A 33 11.79 -3.59 -2.11
CA GLY A 33 11.14 -3.10 -3.32
C GLY A 33 11.59 -3.78 -4.61
N VAL A 34 12.81 -4.32 -4.67
CA VAL A 34 13.37 -4.93 -5.88
C VAL A 34 13.09 -6.44 -5.91
N LYS A 35 12.68 -6.93 -7.09
CA LYS A 35 12.47 -8.35 -7.32
C LYS A 35 13.68 -8.96 -8.02
N PHE A 36 14.57 -9.54 -7.23
CA PHE A 36 15.71 -10.30 -7.72
C PHE A 36 15.31 -11.67 -8.27
N SER A 37 16.23 -12.30 -8.99
CA SER A 37 16.04 -13.62 -9.62
C SER A 37 15.82 -14.75 -8.61
N CYS A 38 16.27 -14.58 -7.37
CA CYS A 38 15.94 -15.45 -6.24
C CYS A 38 15.78 -14.62 -4.96
N LYS A 39 15.34 -15.27 -3.87
CA LYS A 39 15.21 -14.60 -2.57
C LYS A 39 16.59 -14.38 -1.99
N PHE A 40 16.93 -13.14 -1.67
CA PHE A 40 18.10 -12.77 -0.89
C PHE A 40 17.63 -12.19 0.44
N SER A 41 18.43 -12.34 1.48
CA SER A 41 18.31 -11.65 2.76
C SER A 41 18.87 -10.22 2.64
N LEU A 42 18.53 -9.36 3.61
CA LEU A 42 19.07 -8.01 3.67
C LEU A 42 20.61 -8.03 3.71
N GLN A 43 21.20 -8.89 4.55
CA GLN A 43 22.65 -9.03 4.67
C GLN A 43 23.29 -9.42 3.33
N GLU A 44 22.70 -10.36 2.58
CA GLU A 44 23.24 -10.75 1.27
C GLU A 44 23.20 -9.60 0.25
N VAL A 45 22.17 -8.75 0.31
CA VAL A 45 22.06 -7.55 -0.55
C VAL A 45 23.12 -6.52 -0.16
N GLU A 46 23.31 -6.27 1.14
CA GLU A 46 24.34 -5.37 1.65
C GLU A 46 25.74 -5.87 1.26
N ASP A 47 26.07 -7.13 1.57
CA ASP A 47 27.35 -7.76 1.25
C ASP A 47 27.64 -7.68 -0.25
N ARG A 48 26.61 -7.90 -1.10
CA ARG A 48 26.77 -7.79 -2.55
C ARG A 48 27.05 -6.36 -2.97
N TRP A 49 26.35 -5.38 -2.43
CA TRP A 49 26.60 -3.97 -2.71
C TRP A 49 28.03 -3.56 -2.32
N TYR A 50 28.48 -3.93 -1.12
CA TYR A 50 29.86 -3.73 -0.67
C TYR A 50 30.88 -4.41 -1.59
N ALA A 51 30.63 -5.65 -2.00
CA ALA A 51 31.49 -6.37 -2.92
C ALA A 51 31.60 -5.69 -4.29
N LEU A 52 30.50 -5.16 -4.83
CA LEU A 52 30.49 -4.43 -6.10
C LEU A 52 31.26 -3.10 -6.04
N LEU A 53 31.30 -2.46 -4.86
CA LEU A 53 32.03 -1.19 -4.65
C LEU A 53 33.51 -1.39 -4.34
N TYR A 54 33.84 -2.36 -3.48
CA TYR A 54 35.17 -2.44 -2.87
C TYR A 54 35.98 -3.66 -3.30
N CYS A 55 35.37 -4.67 -3.92
CA CYS A 55 36.09 -5.85 -4.41
C CYS A 55 36.31 -5.75 -5.93
N ALA A 56 37.43 -5.15 -6.34
CA ALA A 56 37.76 -4.92 -7.76
C ALA A 56 37.66 -6.17 -8.67
N PRO A 57 38.04 -7.39 -8.23
CA PRO A 57 37.82 -8.60 -9.03
C PRO A 57 36.34 -8.89 -9.29
N ILE A 58 35.48 -8.77 -8.27
CA ILE A 58 34.04 -9.00 -8.38
C ILE A 58 33.40 -7.93 -9.26
N GLN A 59 33.73 -6.65 -8.99
CA GLN A 59 33.26 -5.51 -9.78
C GLN A 59 33.56 -5.69 -11.27
N ARG A 60 34.79 -6.08 -11.62
CA ARG A 60 35.20 -6.24 -13.02
C ARG A 60 34.40 -7.33 -13.73
N VAL A 61 34.20 -8.48 -13.08
CA VAL A 61 33.43 -9.61 -13.63
C VAL A 61 31.95 -9.22 -13.77
N ALA A 62 31.36 -8.62 -12.74
CA ALA A 62 29.97 -8.17 -12.77
C ALA A 62 29.73 -7.12 -13.86
N MET A 63 30.59 -6.10 -13.96
CA MET A 63 30.49 -5.07 -15.00
C MET A 63 30.63 -5.65 -16.42
N ALA A 64 31.55 -6.59 -16.63
CA ALA A 64 31.70 -7.26 -17.92
C ALA A 64 30.44 -8.06 -18.28
N ALA A 65 29.86 -8.78 -17.32
CA ALA A 65 28.65 -9.56 -17.54
C ALA A 65 27.40 -8.69 -17.75
N MET A 66 27.27 -7.58 -17.02
CA MET A 66 26.16 -6.62 -17.21
C MET A 66 26.18 -5.97 -18.60
N ARG A 67 27.37 -5.69 -19.15
CA ARG A 67 27.51 -5.16 -20.53
C ARG A 67 27.05 -6.12 -21.62
N GLN A 68 26.99 -7.43 -21.31
CA GLN A 68 26.52 -8.46 -22.24
C GLN A 68 25.02 -8.75 -22.11
N LEU A 69 24.29 -8.06 -21.22
CA LEU A 69 22.85 -8.22 -21.11
C LEU A 69 22.15 -7.78 -22.40
N ALA A 70 21.13 -8.53 -22.80
CA ALA A 70 20.30 -8.17 -23.95
C ALA A 70 19.61 -6.82 -23.72
N PRO A 71 19.49 -5.95 -24.74
CA PRO A 71 18.89 -4.62 -24.60
C PRO A 71 17.48 -4.65 -23.99
N ASP A 72 16.66 -5.64 -24.34
CA ASP A 72 15.30 -5.78 -23.80
C ASP A 72 15.29 -6.04 -22.30
N ILE A 73 16.25 -6.84 -21.80
CA ILE A 73 16.40 -7.11 -20.36
C ILE A 73 16.85 -5.84 -19.65
N VAL A 74 17.80 -5.11 -20.23
CA VAL A 74 18.26 -3.83 -19.68
C VAL A 74 17.11 -2.83 -19.61
N ALA A 75 16.32 -2.69 -20.68
CA ALA A 75 15.14 -1.82 -20.73
C ALA A 75 14.11 -2.22 -19.67
N GLN A 76 13.85 -3.51 -19.50
CA GLN A 76 12.95 -4.02 -18.47
C GLN A 76 13.44 -3.71 -17.05
N ILE A 77 14.75 -3.81 -16.78
CA ILE A 77 15.32 -3.50 -15.46
C ILE A 77 15.18 -2.01 -15.16
N HIS A 78 15.51 -1.13 -16.12
CA HIS A 78 15.32 0.32 -15.97
C HIS A 78 13.84 0.67 -15.71
N ALA A 79 12.93 0.12 -16.50
CA ALA A 79 11.50 0.38 -16.34
C ALA A 79 10.93 -0.06 -14.97
N ASN A 80 11.48 -1.13 -14.38
CA ASN A 80 11.07 -1.67 -13.09
C ASN A 80 11.89 -1.14 -11.90
N THR A 81 12.87 -0.27 -12.14
CA THR A 81 13.62 0.39 -11.06
C THR A 81 12.67 1.22 -10.21
N LEU A 82 12.95 1.30 -8.90
CA LEU A 82 12.13 2.02 -7.92
C LEU A 82 11.85 3.47 -8.33
N PHE A 83 10.75 4.04 -7.84
CA PHE A 83 10.46 5.46 -8.07
C PHE A 83 11.33 6.32 -7.13
N SER A 84 11.99 7.34 -7.67
CA SER A 84 12.68 8.34 -6.83
C SER A 84 11.68 9.33 -6.26
N LYS A 85 12.13 10.10 -5.26
CA LYS A 85 11.33 11.18 -4.67
C LYS A 85 10.90 12.21 -5.71
N ASP A 86 11.81 12.59 -6.61
CA ASP A 86 11.52 13.56 -7.68
C ASP A 86 10.45 13.05 -8.66
N GLU A 87 10.51 11.76 -9.01
CA GLU A 87 9.48 11.12 -9.84
C GLU A 87 8.12 11.06 -9.13
N GLU A 88 8.12 10.75 -7.83
CA GLU A 88 6.91 10.75 -7.02
C GLU A 88 6.32 12.16 -6.85
N ASP A 89 7.15 13.17 -6.71
CA ASP A 89 6.71 14.56 -6.59
C ASP A 89 6.04 15.04 -7.88
N LEU A 90 6.57 14.64 -9.05
CA LEU A 90 5.89 14.84 -10.33
C LEU A 90 4.53 14.12 -10.37
N LEU A 91 4.44 12.89 -9.87
CA LEU A 91 3.16 12.16 -9.82
C LEU A 91 2.14 12.80 -8.86
N LYS A 92 2.58 13.43 -7.77
CA LYS A 92 1.71 14.16 -6.83
C LYS A 92 1.06 15.39 -7.46
N THR A 93 1.62 15.93 -8.55
CA THR A 93 0.99 17.03 -9.29
C THR A 93 -0.34 16.63 -9.93
N ILE A 94 -0.53 15.32 -10.19
CA ILE A 94 -1.80 14.76 -10.67
C ILE A 94 -2.73 14.61 -9.45
N SER A 95 -3.48 15.66 -9.15
CA SER A 95 -4.44 15.69 -8.03
C SER A 95 -5.64 14.78 -8.25
N VAL A 96 -6.20 14.26 -7.16
CA VAL A 96 -7.49 13.56 -7.18
C VAL A 96 -8.63 14.55 -6.94
N THR A 97 -9.59 14.61 -7.85
CA THR A 97 -10.87 15.32 -7.65
C THR A 97 -11.94 14.31 -7.23
N PRO A 98 -12.64 14.50 -6.09
CA PRO A 98 -13.72 13.61 -5.68
C PRO A 98 -14.80 13.50 -6.76
N GLY A 99 -15.34 12.29 -6.95
CA GLY A 99 -16.37 12.01 -7.97
C GLY A 99 -15.85 11.92 -9.40
N ARG A 100 -14.58 12.27 -9.67
CA ARG A 100 -13.95 12.03 -10.98
C ARG A 100 -13.28 10.67 -11.00
N GLY A 101 -13.40 9.98 -12.14
CA GLY A 101 -12.70 8.71 -12.40
C GLY A 101 -11.16 8.86 -12.36
N PRO A 102 -10.41 7.76 -12.53
CA PRO A 102 -8.95 7.81 -12.62
C PRO A 102 -8.49 8.77 -13.74
N PRO A 103 -7.29 9.37 -13.61
CA PRO A 103 -6.73 10.23 -14.65
C PRO A 103 -6.65 9.51 -15.99
N ASP A 104 -6.86 10.27 -17.06
CA ASP A 104 -6.80 9.76 -18.42
C ASP A 104 -5.36 9.32 -18.76
N PRO A 105 -5.15 8.23 -19.52
CA PRO A 105 -3.82 7.82 -19.99
C PRO A 105 -3.01 8.96 -20.62
N GLU A 106 -3.63 9.88 -21.36
CA GLU A 106 -2.93 11.01 -21.99
C GLU A 106 -2.21 11.89 -20.96
N THR A 107 -2.77 12.04 -19.76
CA THR A 107 -2.15 12.82 -18.67
C THR A 107 -0.78 12.25 -18.27
N PHE A 108 -0.65 10.92 -18.23
CA PHE A 108 0.61 10.27 -17.87
C PHE A 108 1.63 10.32 -19.00
N THR A 109 1.18 10.26 -20.25
CA THR A 109 2.04 10.40 -21.43
C THR A 109 2.60 11.81 -21.53
N GLU A 110 1.76 12.84 -21.35
CA GLU A 110 2.23 14.22 -21.29
C GLU A 110 3.23 14.47 -20.15
N LEU A 111 2.95 13.92 -18.96
CA LEU A 111 3.84 14.07 -17.81
C LEU A 111 5.21 13.45 -18.09
N LEU A 112 5.23 12.29 -18.74
CA LEU A 112 6.45 11.59 -19.12
C LEU A 112 7.24 12.36 -20.17
N ASP A 113 6.57 12.88 -21.20
CA ASP A 113 7.20 13.64 -22.29
C ASP A 113 7.79 14.97 -21.81
N LYS A 114 7.11 15.66 -20.89
CA LYS A 114 7.60 16.92 -20.30
C LYS A 114 8.80 16.70 -19.35
N ASN A 115 8.93 15.52 -18.74
CA ASN A 115 9.90 15.24 -17.68
C ASN A 115 10.79 14.02 -17.96
N ARG A 116 11.15 13.78 -19.23
CA ARG A 116 11.95 12.61 -19.64
C ARG A 116 13.31 12.46 -18.94
N ASN A 117 13.88 13.57 -18.47
CA ASN A 117 15.18 13.56 -17.78
C ASN A 117 15.05 13.19 -16.29
N THR A 118 13.87 13.38 -15.69
CA THR A 118 13.61 13.04 -14.29
C THR A 118 13.17 11.58 -14.15
N PHE A 119 12.37 11.10 -15.10
CA PHE A 119 11.93 9.72 -15.09
C PHE A 119 13.03 8.75 -15.53
N MET A 120 13.10 7.61 -14.85
CA MET A 120 13.95 6.49 -15.25
C MET A 120 13.68 6.10 -16.73
N PRO A 121 14.74 5.78 -17.50
CA PRO A 121 14.58 5.35 -18.89
C PRO A 121 13.62 4.17 -19.04
N TYR A 122 12.96 4.07 -20.19
CA TYR A 122 12.01 3.00 -20.53
C TYR A 122 10.74 2.93 -19.68
N ARG A 123 10.49 3.90 -18.80
CA ARG A 123 9.16 4.05 -18.19
C ARG A 123 8.10 4.35 -19.24
N THR A 124 6.89 3.92 -18.95
CA THR A 124 5.73 4.12 -19.83
C THR A 124 4.56 4.65 -19.00
N GLU A 125 3.54 5.19 -19.67
CA GLU A 125 2.28 5.64 -19.05
C GLU A 125 1.72 4.58 -18.08
N LYS A 126 1.88 3.28 -18.39
CA LYS A 126 1.38 2.18 -17.59
C LYS A 126 2.13 2.03 -16.28
N HIS A 127 3.45 2.25 -16.28
CA HIS A 127 4.27 2.22 -15.08
C HIS A 127 3.88 3.38 -14.16
N LEU A 128 3.80 4.60 -14.70
CA LEU A 128 3.41 5.80 -13.95
C LEU A 128 1.99 5.66 -13.38
N LYS A 129 1.01 5.26 -14.20
CA LYS A 129 -0.38 5.03 -13.76
C LYS A 129 -0.46 3.99 -12.64
N SER A 130 0.29 2.88 -12.77
CA SER A 130 0.31 1.83 -11.75
C SER A 130 0.88 2.33 -10.43
N HIS A 131 1.98 3.10 -10.47
CA HIS A 131 2.59 3.67 -9.26
C HIS A 131 1.72 4.77 -8.66
N TRP A 132 1.14 5.65 -9.49
CA TRP A 132 0.19 6.67 -9.04
C TRP A 132 -1.03 6.06 -8.34
N MET A 133 -1.57 4.96 -8.87
CA MET A 133 -2.65 4.22 -8.20
C MET A 133 -2.21 3.66 -6.83
N LEU A 134 -0.97 3.18 -6.71
CA LEU A 134 -0.41 2.73 -5.44
C LEU A 134 -0.24 3.89 -4.45
N MET A 135 0.30 5.02 -4.91
CA MET A 135 0.41 6.24 -4.11
C MET A 135 -0.96 6.73 -3.65
N ARG A 136 -1.96 6.74 -4.54
CA ARG A 136 -3.35 7.05 -4.19
C ARG A 136 -3.89 6.06 -3.16
N TYR A 137 -3.64 4.76 -3.36
CA TYR A 137 -4.07 3.71 -2.43
C TYR A 137 -3.57 3.98 -1.01
N TYR A 138 -2.31 4.37 -0.86
CA TYR A 138 -1.68 4.72 0.42
C TYR A 138 -1.88 6.17 0.85
N ASN A 139 -2.79 6.91 0.21
CA ASN A 139 -3.06 8.31 0.52
C ASN A 139 -1.83 9.23 0.42
N LEU A 140 -0.93 8.97 -0.54
CA LEU A 140 0.26 9.78 -0.80
C LEU A 140 0.03 10.84 -1.89
N ILE A 141 -1.14 10.82 -2.55
CA ILE A 141 -1.54 11.82 -3.55
C ILE A 141 -2.44 12.88 -2.89
N PRO A 142 -2.17 14.18 -3.08
CA PRO A 142 -3.03 15.24 -2.60
C PRO A 142 -4.44 15.15 -3.21
N VAL A 143 -5.46 15.24 -2.36
CA VAL A 143 -6.85 15.35 -2.80
C VAL A 143 -7.20 16.82 -2.88
N VAL A 144 -7.69 17.30 -4.03
CA VAL A 144 -8.09 18.70 -4.21
C VAL A 144 -9.61 18.76 -4.27
N VAL A 145 -10.21 19.55 -3.38
CA VAL A 145 -11.66 19.80 -3.32
C VAL A 145 -11.90 21.29 -3.39
N ASN A 146 -12.64 21.74 -4.40
CA ASN A 146 -12.95 23.17 -4.62
C ASN A 146 -11.70 24.08 -4.57
N GLY A 147 -10.59 23.62 -5.17
CA GLY A 147 -9.33 24.36 -5.22
C GLY A 147 -8.49 24.32 -3.93
N ARG A 148 -8.93 23.58 -2.90
CA ARG A 148 -8.17 23.39 -1.65
C ARG A 148 -7.60 21.98 -1.57
N ILE A 149 -6.31 21.88 -1.22
CA ILE A 149 -5.66 20.60 -0.95
C ILE A 149 -6.15 20.09 0.42
N ILE A 150 -6.87 18.98 0.41
CA ILE A 150 -7.15 18.18 1.60
C ILE A 150 -5.99 17.21 1.77
N GLN A 151 -5.19 17.42 2.82
CA GLN A 151 -4.23 16.41 3.22
C GLN A 151 -5.00 15.20 3.72
N PRO A 152 -4.75 13.99 3.19
CA PRO A 152 -5.28 12.79 3.79
C PRO A 152 -4.74 12.72 5.21
N ARG A 153 -5.65 12.63 6.18
CA ARG A 153 -5.31 12.48 7.59
C ARG A 153 -4.43 11.22 7.73
N ARG A 154 -3.13 11.38 7.98
CA ARG A 154 -2.30 10.31 8.54
C ARG A 154 -2.84 10.06 9.94
N GLU A 155 -3.78 9.13 10.05
CA GLU A 155 -3.98 8.42 11.29
C GLU A 155 -3.15 7.14 11.19
N GLU A 156 -1.83 7.27 11.40
CA GLU A 156 -1.12 6.22 12.14
C GLU A 156 -1.48 6.45 13.61
N LEU A 157 -2.76 6.24 13.98
CA LEU A 157 -3.04 5.97 15.38
C LEU A 157 -2.50 4.57 15.64
N PRO A 158 -1.64 4.38 16.66
CA PRO A 158 -1.25 3.04 17.07
C PRO A 158 -2.53 2.23 17.28
N THR A 159 -2.51 1.02 16.72
CA THR A 159 -3.64 0.11 16.81
C THR A 159 -3.95 -0.13 18.28
N PHE A 160 -5.22 -0.35 18.64
CA PHE A 160 -5.60 -0.57 20.05
C PHE A 160 -4.73 -1.66 20.72
N SER A 161 -4.36 -2.69 19.97
CA SER A 161 -3.42 -3.74 20.38
C SER A 161 -2.00 -3.25 20.68
N GLU A 162 -1.47 -2.28 19.92
CA GLU A 162 -0.12 -1.73 20.13
C GLU A 162 -0.10 -0.79 21.35
N VAL A 163 -1.20 -0.09 21.60
CA VAL A 163 -1.37 0.73 22.81
C VAL A 163 -1.54 -0.16 24.04
N GLU A 164 -2.34 -1.23 23.96
CA GLU A 164 -2.50 -2.21 25.03
C GLU A 164 -1.18 -2.91 25.35
N GLU A 165 -0.41 -3.34 24.35
CA GLU A 165 0.86 -4.05 24.57
C GLU A 165 1.90 -3.15 25.27
N VAL A 166 1.96 -1.86 24.93
CA VAL A 166 2.81 -0.87 25.61
C VAL A 166 2.33 -0.63 27.05
N VAL A 167 1.02 -0.49 27.25
CA VAL A 167 0.41 -0.27 28.58
C VAL A 167 0.62 -1.49 29.47
N ASP A 168 0.43 -2.70 28.96
CA ASP A 168 0.64 -3.95 29.69
C ASP A 168 2.10 -4.15 30.05
N THR A 169 3.03 -3.78 29.17
CA THR A 169 4.47 -3.85 29.45
C THR A 169 4.88 -2.84 30.53
N ASP A 170 4.35 -1.61 30.49
CA ASP A 170 4.58 -0.60 31.52
C ASP A 170 3.96 -1.00 32.87
N ILE A 171 2.76 -1.59 32.87
CA ILE A 171 2.11 -2.15 34.07
C ILE A 171 2.94 -3.31 34.61
N LEU A 172 3.44 -4.21 33.76
CA LEU A 172 4.26 -5.34 34.18
C LEU A 172 5.58 -4.86 34.78
N ASN A 173 6.24 -3.89 34.15
CA ASN A 173 7.50 -3.30 34.63
C ASN A 173 7.29 -2.55 35.96
N THR A 174 6.24 -1.75 36.08
CA THR A 174 5.90 -1.08 37.35
C THR A 174 5.47 -2.07 38.44
N LEU A 175 4.76 -3.15 38.13
CA LEU A 175 4.45 -4.19 39.11
C LEU A 175 5.71 -4.98 39.52
N THR A 176 6.62 -5.23 38.59
CA THR A 176 7.87 -5.97 38.84
C THR A 176 8.85 -5.16 39.70
N GLU A 177 8.93 -3.84 39.50
CA GLU A 177 9.72 -2.94 40.35
C GLU A 177 9.08 -2.71 41.74
N ASN A 178 7.76 -2.85 41.87
CA ASN A 178 7.01 -2.53 43.10
C ASN A 178 6.68 -3.73 44.01
N ILE A 179 7.06 -4.96 43.67
CA ILE A 179 6.99 -6.10 44.59
C ILE A 179 8.13 -6.07 45.62
N ALA A 180 9.16 -5.22 45.43
CA ALA A 180 10.14 -4.94 46.47
C ALA A 180 9.54 -4.02 47.55
N THR A 181 8.99 -4.61 48.62
CA THR A 181 8.79 -3.87 49.88
C THR A 181 10.15 -3.37 50.35
N ASN A 182 10.31 -2.06 50.49
CA ASN A 182 11.47 -1.52 51.20
C ASN A 182 11.39 -1.95 52.68
N PHE A 183 12.56 -2.03 53.33
CA PHE A 183 12.76 -2.49 54.70
C PHE A 183 11.83 -1.84 55.75
N ASP A 184 11.28 -0.65 55.45
CA ASP A 184 10.43 0.15 56.35
C ASP A 184 8.92 -0.17 56.24
N GLY A 185 8.53 -1.20 55.48
CA GLY A 185 7.13 -1.68 55.41
C GLY A 185 6.14 -0.75 54.69
N GLN A 186 6.62 0.34 54.08
CA GLN A 186 5.80 1.21 53.23
C GLN A 186 5.74 0.69 51.78
N THR A 187 4.55 0.72 51.18
CA THR A 187 4.36 0.33 49.78
C THR A 187 4.82 1.44 48.84
N VAL A 188 5.43 1.12 47.70
CA VAL A 188 5.93 2.13 46.75
C VAL A 188 4.80 3.04 46.23
N ALA A 189 3.57 2.52 46.18
CA ALA A 189 2.35 3.27 45.86
C ALA A 189 2.08 4.45 46.82
N SER A 190 2.50 4.40 48.08
CA SER A 190 2.32 5.52 49.01
C SER A 190 3.35 6.63 48.80
N LYS A 191 4.58 6.30 48.40
CA LYS A 191 5.62 7.30 48.06
C LYS A 191 5.38 7.97 46.69
N LEU A 192 4.93 7.21 45.69
CA LEU A 192 4.60 7.77 44.37
C LEU A 192 3.44 8.79 44.44
N LYS A 193 2.55 8.67 45.42
CA LYS A 193 1.50 9.67 45.67
C LYS A 193 2.03 11.02 46.18
N GLU A 194 3.21 11.02 46.79
CA GLU A 194 3.87 12.22 47.34
C GLU A 194 5.00 12.73 46.42
N ASP A 195 5.32 12.01 45.34
CA ASP A 195 6.31 12.43 44.35
C ASP A 195 5.71 13.51 43.42
N PRO A 196 6.28 14.73 43.41
CA PRO A 196 5.81 15.82 42.56
C PRO A 196 5.83 15.46 41.06
N VAL A 197 6.79 14.65 40.60
CA VAL A 197 6.89 14.23 39.20
C VAL A 197 5.73 13.32 38.82
N HIS A 198 5.34 12.40 39.71
CA HIS A 198 4.18 11.53 39.50
C HIS A 198 2.87 12.32 39.49
N GLN A 199 2.73 13.31 40.37
CA GLN A 199 1.56 14.20 40.39
C GLN A 199 1.43 15.01 39.09
N GLU A 200 2.55 15.51 38.55
CA GLU A 200 2.56 16.18 37.24
C GLU A 200 2.19 15.24 36.09
N LEU A 201 2.69 14.01 36.10
CA LEU A 201 2.35 12.98 35.11
C LEU A 201 0.84 12.66 35.14
N MET A 202 0.24 12.56 36.33
CA MET A 202 -1.21 12.35 36.48
C MET A 202 -2.03 13.56 35.98
N ILE A 203 -1.59 14.78 36.23
CA ILE A 203 -2.24 15.99 35.72
C ILE A 203 -2.16 16.03 34.19
N ASN A 204 -1.01 15.67 33.61
CA ASN A 204 -0.83 15.60 32.17
C ASN A 204 -1.71 14.50 31.56
N ALA A 205 -1.75 13.31 32.16
CA ALA A 205 -2.64 12.22 31.74
C ALA A 205 -4.12 12.64 31.75
N ARG A 206 -4.55 13.43 32.75
CA ARG A 206 -5.91 14.01 32.79
C ARG A 206 -6.16 15.08 31.73
N ARG A 207 -5.13 15.81 31.29
CA ARG A 207 -5.23 16.76 30.16
C ARG A 207 -5.34 16.01 28.84
N VAL A 208 -4.47 15.03 28.62
CA VAL A 208 -4.47 14.15 27.43
C VAL A 208 -5.81 13.41 27.30
N LYS A 209 -6.34 12.82 28.39
CA LYS A 209 -7.66 12.17 28.36
C LYS A 209 -8.81 13.13 28.02
N ARG A 210 -8.74 14.40 28.45
CA ARG A 210 -9.73 15.41 28.09
C ARG A 210 -9.62 15.80 26.62
N GLU A 211 -8.42 15.89 26.09
CA GLU A 211 -8.16 16.15 24.69
C GLU A 211 -8.63 15.00 23.80
N ILE A 212 -8.34 13.75 24.16
CA ILE A 212 -8.87 12.55 23.49
C ILE A 212 -10.39 12.61 23.42
N ARG A 213 -11.08 12.82 24.55
CA ARG A 213 -12.56 12.92 24.56
C ARG A 213 -13.08 14.08 23.71
N LYS A 214 -12.35 15.19 23.66
CA LYS A 214 -12.72 16.33 22.80
C LYS A 214 -12.58 15.95 21.33
N LEU A 215 -11.46 15.33 20.94
CA LEU A 215 -11.22 14.84 19.59
C LEU A 215 -12.24 13.77 19.19
N GLU A 216 -12.53 12.79 20.06
CA GLU A 216 -13.57 11.77 19.86
C GLU A 216 -14.95 12.39 19.63
N ASN A 217 -15.31 13.44 20.37
CA ASN A 217 -16.57 14.16 20.16
C ASN A 217 -16.59 14.99 18.87
N GLU A 218 -15.42 15.38 18.37
CA GLU A 218 -15.29 16.08 17.10
C GLU A 218 -15.24 15.11 15.91
N ILE A 219 -14.76 13.87 16.08
CA ILE A 219 -14.66 12.84 15.03
C ILE A 219 -15.96 12.70 14.23
N PRO A 220 -17.16 12.51 14.83
CA PRO A 220 -18.41 12.40 14.06
C PRO A 220 -18.73 13.65 13.23
N LYS A 221 -18.36 14.84 13.70
CA LYS A 221 -18.58 16.11 12.99
C LYS A 221 -17.66 16.22 11.77
N TRP A 222 -16.39 15.81 11.94
CA TRP A 222 -15.43 15.72 10.84
C TRP A 222 -15.80 14.61 9.86
N GLN A 223 -16.30 13.47 10.34
CA GLN A 223 -16.79 12.35 9.54
C GLN A 223 -17.94 12.81 8.64
N ALA A 224 -18.95 13.47 9.21
CA ALA A 224 -20.09 14.01 8.48
C ALA A 224 -19.68 15.04 7.41
N LEU A 225 -18.67 15.86 7.70
CA LEU A 225 -18.12 16.83 6.75
C LEU A 225 -17.35 16.16 5.61
N VAL A 226 -16.53 15.14 5.92
CA VAL A 226 -15.82 14.33 4.93
C VAL A 226 -16.81 13.56 4.05
N ASP A 227 -17.87 13.03 4.63
CA ASP A 227 -18.95 12.34 3.93
C ASP A 227 -19.75 13.31 3.03
N SER A 228 -20.01 14.52 3.49
CA SER A 228 -20.62 15.57 2.66
C SER A 228 -19.74 15.96 1.46
N LEU A 229 -18.42 16.10 1.66
CA LEU A 229 -17.47 16.45 0.60
C LEU A 229 -17.17 15.30 -0.37
N ARG A 230 -17.35 14.05 0.05
CA ARG A 230 -17.20 12.85 -0.79
C ARG A 230 -18.46 12.50 -1.59
N SER A 231 -19.48 13.36 -1.57
CA SER A 231 -20.81 13.07 -2.14
C SER A 231 -21.47 11.83 -1.51
N THR A 232 -21.09 11.50 -0.28
CA THR A 232 -21.68 10.46 0.56
C THR A 232 -22.95 10.95 1.27
N SER A 233 -23.28 12.24 1.15
CA SER A 233 -24.47 12.88 1.73
C SER A 233 -25.78 12.65 0.97
N GLN A 234 -25.75 11.95 -0.17
CA GLN A 234 -26.97 11.32 -0.68
C GLN A 234 -27.22 10.07 0.16
N SER A 235 -28.37 10.00 0.84
CA SER A 235 -28.86 8.74 1.39
C SER A 235 -28.65 7.66 0.33
N ASP A 236 -27.79 6.68 0.63
CA ASP A 236 -27.47 5.58 -0.29
C ASP A 236 -28.76 4.89 -0.79
N PHE A 237 -29.79 4.97 0.04
CA PHE A 237 -31.14 4.48 -0.13
C PHE A 237 -32.08 5.66 0.14
N ASP A 238 -32.51 6.33 -0.92
CA ASP A 238 -33.65 7.27 -0.88
C ASP A 238 -34.87 6.53 -1.46
N ASP A 239 -36.08 6.86 -1.03
CA ASP A 239 -37.31 6.24 -1.56
C ASP A 239 -37.48 6.48 -3.07
N SER A 240 -36.74 7.45 -3.63
CA SER A 240 -36.66 7.77 -5.06
C SER A 240 -35.56 7.01 -5.82
N ASN A 241 -34.56 6.46 -5.13
CA ASN A 241 -33.41 5.78 -5.73
C ASN A 241 -33.63 4.27 -5.72
N SER A 242 -33.68 3.65 -6.90
CA SER A 242 -33.77 2.19 -7.07
C SER A 242 -32.47 1.43 -6.72
N ASN A 243 -31.70 1.93 -5.76
CA ASN A 243 -30.46 1.30 -5.32
C ASN A 243 -30.79 0.12 -4.40
N LEU A 244 -30.37 -1.08 -4.80
CA LEU A 244 -30.56 -2.31 -4.05
C LEU A 244 -29.47 -2.51 -3.01
N ALA A 245 -28.24 -2.13 -3.32
CA ALA A 245 -27.09 -2.22 -2.41
C ALA A 245 -26.03 -1.18 -2.78
N VAL A 246 -25.07 -0.96 -1.87
CA VAL A 246 -23.90 -0.13 -2.13
C VAL A 246 -22.64 -0.90 -1.78
N LEU A 247 -21.74 -1.06 -2.76
CA LEU A 247 -20.41 -1.63 -2.53
C LEU A 247 -19.45 -0.48 -2.27
N ARG A 248 -18.90 -0.41 -1.06
CA ARG A 248 -17.89 0.58 -0.69
C ARG A 248 -16.53 -0.07 -0.55
N GLY A 249 -15.55 0.46 -1.26
CA GLY A 249 -14.13 0.20 -1.02
C GLY A 249 -13.44 1.42 -0.41
N ARG A 250 -12.11 1.44 -0.47
CA ARG A 250 -11.31 2.52 0.14
C ARG A 250 -11.43 3.83 -0.65
N HIS A 251 -11.51 3.73 -1.97
CA HIS A 251 -11.49 4.88 -2.89
C HIS A 251 -12.71 4.96 -3.81
N MET A 252 -13.44 3.86 -3.96
CA MET A 252 -14.58 3.72 -4.87
C MET A 252 -15.86 3.37 -4.10
N ARG A 253 -16.97 3.88 -4.62
CA ARG A 253 -18.34 3.59 -4.16
C ARG A 253 -19.15 3.21 -5.39
N TYR A 254 -19.70 2.01 -5.39
CA TYR A 254 -20.56 1.50 -6.46
C TYR A 254 -21.99 1.35 -5.96
N LEU A 255 -22.94 1.96 -6.65
CA LEU A 255 -24.36 1.80 -6.40
C LEU A 255 -24.86 0.62 -7.23
N MET A 256 -25.38 -0.42 -6.57
CA MET A 256 -25.99 -1.58 -7.23
C MET A 256 -27.46 -1.27 -7.49
N ILE A 257 -27.80 -1.04 -8.76
CA ILE A 257 -29.18 -0.78 -9.20
C ILE A 257 -29.83 -2.05 -9.75
N LEU A 258 -29.03 -2.91 -10.39
CA LEU A 258 -29.49 -4.17 -10.97
C LEU A 258 -29.48 -5.28 -9.92
N LYS A 259 -30.42 -6.21 -10.02
CA LYS A 259 -30.47 -7.41 -9.16
C LYS A 259 -29.26 -8.33 -9.34
N GLN A 260 -28.56 -8.23 -10.47
CA GLN A 260 -27.37 -9.02 -10.75
C GLN A 260 -26.30 -8.09 -11.31
N ILE A 261 -25.10 -8.14 -10.73
CA ILE A 261 -23.93 -7.36 -11.18
C ILE A 261 -22.67 -8.23 -11.18
N THR A 262 -21.76 -7.94 -12.09
CA THR A 262 -20.46 -8.61 -12.21
C THR A 262 -19.35 -7.73 -11.66
N PHE A 263 -18.35 -8.34 -11.03
CA PHE A 263 -17.18 -7.63 -10.53
C PHE A 263 -15.88 -8.31 -10.95
N GLY A 264 -14.82 -7.52 -11.14
CA GLY A 264 -13.55 -8.00 -11.65
C GLY A 264 -12.64 -6.87 -12.07
N ARG A 265 -11.82 -7.11 -13.10
CA ARG A 265 -10.86 -6.16 -13.65
C ARG A 265 -11.20 -5.85 -15.11
N CYS A 266 -11.64 -4.63 -15.39
CA CYS A 266 -11.95 -4.21 -16.75
C CYS A 266 -10.73 -4.27 -17.68
N THR A 267 -10.96 -4.71 -18.92
CA THR A 267 -10.02 -4.70 -20.04
C THR A 267 -10.77 -4.41 -21.34
N LYS A 268 -10.05 -4.13 -22.44
CA LYS A 268 -10.68 -3.89 -23.75
C LYS A 268 -11.63 -5.00 -24.21
N SER A 269 -11.42 -6.24 -23.74
CA SER A 269 -12.21 -7.41 -24.13
C SER A 269 -13.13 -7.95 -23.03
N SER A 270 -13.12 -7.36 -21.83
CA SER A 270 -13.91 -7.81 -20.70
C SER A 270 -14.31 -6.60 -19.87
N ILE A 271 -15.58 -6.26 -19.96
CA ILE A 271 -16.20 -5.17 -19.20
C ILE A 271 -17.00 -5.83 -18.08
N VAL A 272 -16.84 -5.32 -16.86
CA VAL A 272 -17.60 -5.72 -15.68
C VAL A 272 -18.31 -4.50 -15.10
N ASP A 273 -19.39 -4.74 -14.36
CA ASP A 273 -20.18 -3.65 -13.75
C ASP A 273 -19.40 -2.95 -12.62
N VAL A 274 -18.62 -3.71 -11.86
CA VAL A 274 -17.76 -3.22 -10.78
C VAL A 274 -16.28 -3.51 -11.09
N ASP A 275 -15.55 -2.47 -11.49
CA ASP A 275 -14.13 -2.57 -11.80
C ASP A 275 -13.24 -2.34 -10.56
N LEU A 276 -12.78 -3.43 -9.97
CA LEU A 276 -11.87 -3.41 -8.83
C LEU A 276 -10.47 -2.85 -9.19
N SER A 277 -10.14 -2.66 -10.48
CA SER A 277 -8.91 -2.00 -10.90
C SER A 277 -8.82 -0.53 -10.49
N LEU A 278 -9.97 0.08 -10.22
CA LEU A 278 -10.07 1.47 -9.81
C LEU A 278 -9.68 1.69 -8.33
N GLU A 279 -9.70 0.63 -7.51
CA GLU A 279 -9.28 0.69 -6.10
C GLU A 279 -7.76 0.65 -5.92
N GLY A 280 -7.03 0.09 -6.87
CA GLY A 280 -5.57 -0.04 -6.78
C GLY A 280 -5.02 -1.11 -7.73
N PRO A 281 -3.74 -1.52 -7.54
CA PRO A 281 -3.10 -2.48 -8.43
C PRO A 281 -3.80 -3.85 -8.47
N ALA A 282 -4.57 -4.08 -9.53
CA ALA A 282 -5.42 -5.26 -9.67
C ALA A 282 -4.76 -6.45 -10.40
N LYS A 283 -3.42 -6.58 -10.38
CA LYS A 283 -2.71 -7.66 -11.12
C LYS A 283 -3.13 -9.08 -10.68
N LYS A 284 -3.62 -9.24 -9.45
CA LYS A 284 -4.11 -10.51 -8.90
C LYS A 284 -5.62 -10.71 -9.05
N ILE A 285 -6.33 -9.71 -9.57
CA ILE A 285 -7.79 -9.77 -9.75
C ILE A 285 -8.07 -10.25 -11.17
N SER A 286 -8.95 -11.23 -11.28
CA SER A 286 -9.38 -11.71 -12.59
C SER A 286 -10.21 -10.69 -13.34
N ARG A 287 -10.24 -10.84 -14.67
CA ARG A 287 -11.04 -9.99 -15.54
C ARG A 287 -12.54 -10.08 -15.21
N ARG A 288 -13.01 -11.26 -14.76
CA ARG A 288 -14.37 -11.49 -14.26
C ARG A 288 -14.30 -12.37 -13.01
N GLN A 289 -14.01 -11.74 -11.89
CA GLN A 289 -13.78 -12.39 -10.59
C GLN A 289 -15.03 -13.10 -10.08
N GLY A 290 -16.18 -12.44 -10.22
CA GLY A 290 -17.43 -12.98 -9.70
C GLY A 290 -18.65 -12.16 -10.06
N MET A 291 -19.75 -12.54 -9.45
CA MET A 291 -21.06 -11.94 -9.63
C MET A 291 -21.77 -11.83 -8.28
N ILE A 292 -22.51 -10.75 -8.08
CA ILE A 292 -23.39 -10.54 -6.94
C ILE A 292 -24.82 -10.57 -7.47
N GLU A 293 -25.69 -11.33 -6.80
CA GLU A 293 -27.08 -11.48 -7.19
C GLU A 293 -28.01 -11.37 -5.98
N LEU A 294 -29.07 -10.56 -6.12
CA LEU A 294 -30.17 -10.43 -5.18
C LEU A 294 -31.24 -11.48 -5.54
N GLN A 295 -31.41 -12.46 -4.67
CA GLN A 295 -32.43 -13.48 -4.81
C GLN A 295 -33.84 -12.94 -4.50
N PRO A 296 -34.91 -13.60 -5.00
CA PRO A 296 -36.29 -13.21 -4.71
C PRO A 296 -36.67 -13.23 -3.22
N ASN A 297 -35.95 -14.01 -2.40
CA ASN A 297 -36.13 -14.06 -0.94
C ASN A 297 -35.50 -12.87 -0.20
N GLY A 298 -34.83 -11.95 -0.92
CA GLY A 298 -34.16 -10.77 -0.35
C GLY A 298 -32.70 -11.00 0.05
N GLU A 299 -32.14 -12.20 -0.16
CA GLU A 299 -30.74 -12.49 0.16
C GLU A 299 -29.79 -12.14 -0.99
N PHE A 300 -28.62 -11.61 -0.65
CA PHE A 300 -27.54 -11.41 -1.61
C PHE A 300 -26.60 -12.63 -1.62
N ILE A 301 -26.32 -13.15 -2.81
CA ILE A 301 -25.30 -14.17 -3.03
C ILE A 301 -24.12 -13.61 -3.80
N ILE A 302 -22.93 -14.05 -3.43
CA ILE A 302 -21.69 -13.72 -4.13
C ILE A 302 -21.10 -15.01 -4.69
N VAL A 303 -20.97 -15.08 -6.02
CA VAL A 303 -20.48 -16.24 -6.73
C VAL A 303 -19.12 -15.92 -7.34
N ASN A 304 -18.08 -16.67 -6.93
CA ASN A 304 -16.77 -16.58 -7.56
C ASN A 304 -16.78 -17.37 -8.88
N THR A 305 -16.63 -16.66 -10.00
CA THR A 305 -16.68 -17.25 -11.34
C THR A 305 -15.31 -17.73 -11.84
N ASP A 306 -14.21 -17.33 -11.20
CA ASP A 306 -12.86 -17.71 -11.62
C ASP A 306 -12.54 -19.19 -11.39
N LEU A 307 -13.07 -19.75 -10.30
CA LEU A 307 -12.87 -21.17 -9.99
C LEU A 307 -13.60 -22.06 -10.99
N ILE A 308 -14.81 -21.65 -11.39
CA ILE A 308 -15.68 -22.40 -12.32
C ILE A 308 -15.06 -22.45 -13.72
N ALA A 309 -14.41 -21.36 -14.17
CA ALA A 309 -13.70 -21.34 -15.45
C ALA A 309 -12.49 -22.31 -15.46
N LYS A 310 -11.71 -22.34 -14.38
CA LYS A 310 -10.56 -23.28 -14.25
C LYS A 310 -11.01 -24.74 -14.20
N ILE A 311 -12.12 -25.04 -13.51
CA ILE A 311 -12.67 -26.40 -13.41
C ILE A 311 -13.23 -26.86 -14.76
N LYS A 312 -13.94 -26.01 -15.50
CA LYS A 312 -14.44 -26.35 -16.85
C LYS A 312 -13.31 -26.55 -17.86
N GLN A 313 -12.22 -25.80 -17.75
CA GLN A 313 -11.06 -25.94 -18.63
C GLN A 313 -10.29 -27.24 -18.34
N ALA A 314 -10.10 -27.58 -17.05
CA ALA A 314 -9.51 -28.85 -16.63
C ALA A 314 -10.37 -30.08 -16.96
N ALA A 315 -11.70 -29.93 -17.01
CA ALA A 315 -12.62 -30.99 -17.43
C ALA A 315 -12.71 -31.17 -18.97
N SER A 316 -12.17 -30.22 -19.75
CA SER A 316 -12.19 -30.25 -21.22
C SER A 316 -10.89 -30.72 -21.86
N GLU A 317 -9.83 -30.94 -21.06
CA GLU A 317 -8.61 -31.59 -21.56
C GLU A 317 -8.84 -33.10 -21.68
N PRO A 318 -8.72 -33.69 -22.89
CA PRO A 318 -8.86 -35.13 -23.04
C PRO A 318 -7.71 -35.81 -22.30
N GLN A 319 -8.06 -36.62 -21.31
CA GLN A 319 -7.17 -37.59 -20.69
C GLN A 319 -6.62 -38.50 -21.80
N ILE A 320 -5.38 -38.27 -22.22
CA ILE A 320 -4.64 -39.19 -23.07
C ILE A 320 -4.44 -40.46 -22.22
N LYS A 321 -5.30 -41.45 -22.45
CA LYS A 321 -5.14 -42.79 -21.90
C LYS A 321 -3.92 -43.42 -22.58
N ASN A 322 -2.87 -43.65 -21.82
CA ASN A 322 -1.91 -44.72 -22.10
C ASN A 322 -2.50 -46.05 -21.65
#